data_AF-S5NRS5-F1
#
_entry.id   AF-S5NRS5-F1
#
_cell.length_a   1.000
_cell.length_b   1.000
_cell.length_c   1.000
_cell.angle_alpha   90.00
_cell.angle_beta   90.00
_cell.angle_gamma   90.00
#
_symmetry.space_group_name_H-M   'P 1'
#
loop_
_entity.id
_entity.type
_entity.pdbx_description
1 polymer ?
#
loop_
_entity_poly.entity_id
_entity_poly.type
_entity_poly.pdbx_seq_one_letter_code
_entity_poly.pdbx_strand_id
1 'polypeptide(L)'
;MVTPLKTLMGFSVHLNVQLKFYNLPTIKFWLLTQKQNYQQYQAQLNDLTKDHHEIGSNHQTNGGNMDVTISWDITWHYDLTSQNVIVTNAKVDVTPSEDYDRDQTGKPGFTDALMIVKPDTPLPNENTYYIAGSNLAENGNDDVPGMSPEVLWNKYSSVALAFYSQLGGVHGSGTIHYNTQIPYIAVKNNDGTYVLLKAFDRARGTGPQGTNQWGDAIFGHKQYPVWGEMFSPVTVSIPQLKTTETHYHYNTTAN
;
A
#
# COMPACT_ATOMS: atom_id res chain seq x y z
N MET A 1 18.32 -1.65 -71.98
CA MET A 1 17.17 -2.58 -71.93
C MET A 1 17.48 -3.66 -70.89
N VAL A 2 16.83 -3.65 -69.73
CA VAL A 2 17.01 -4.71 -68.71
C VAL A 2 16.08 -5.86 -69.11
N THR A 3 16.64 -7.03 -69.40
CA THR A 3 15.83 -8.19 -69.79
C THR A 3 15.03 -8.71 -68.60
N PRO A 4 13.78 -9.18 -68.79
CA PRO A 4 12.89 -9.67 -67.72
C PRO A 4 13.52 -10.72 -66.81
N LEU A 5 14.45 -11.51 -67.34
CA LEU A 5 15.18 -12.56 -66.62
C LEU A 5 16.10 -12.02 -65.52
N LYS A 6 16.74 -10.86 -65.72
CA LYS A 6 17.63 -10.24 -64.71
C LYS A 6 16.83 -9.68 -63.53
N THR A 7 15.63 -9.16 -63.79
CA THR A 7 14.72 -8.65 -62.76
C THR A 7 14.15 -9.79 -61.92
N LEU A 8 13.76 -10.91 -62.54
CA LEU A 8 13.23 -12.10 -61.83
C LEU A 8 14.30 -12.77 -60.95
N MET A 9 15.55 -12.85 -61.43
CA MET A 9 16.68 -13.36 -60.64
C MET A 9 17.01 -12.43 -59.46
N GLY A 10 16.96 -11.10 -59.65
CA GLY A 10 17.15 -10.13 -58.56
C GLY A 10 16.09 -10.25 -57.46
N PHE A 11 14.82 -10.47 -57.84
CA PHE A 11 13.72 -10.75 -56.91
C PHE A 11 13.91 -12.08 -56.18
N SER A 12 14.30 -13.15 -56.88
CA SER A 12 14.53 -14.46 -56.28
C SER A 12 15.71 -14.44 -55.28
N VAL A 13 16.79 -13.71 -55.58
CA VAL A 13 17.93 -13.55 -54.66
C VAL A 13 17.54 -12.72 -53.43
N HIS A 14 16.80 -11.61 -53.59
CA HIS A 14 16.31 -10.83 -52.45
C HIS A 14 15.35 -11.61 -51.56
N LEU A 15 14.40 -12.35 -52.15
CA LEU A 15 13.46 -13.18 -51.38
C LEU A 15 14.18 -14.32 -50.65
N ASN A 16 15.16 -14.96 -51.30
CA ASN A 16 15.95 -16.05 -50.71
C ASN A 16 16.87 -15.53 -49.59
N VAL A 17 17.45 -14.34 -49.74
CA VAL A 17 18.22 -13.68 -48.69
C VAL A 17 17.32 -13.31 -47.50
N GLN A 18 16.15 -12.74 -47.74
CA GLN A 18 15.16 -12.45 -46.69
C GLN A 18 14.67 -13.73 -45.99
N LEU A 19 14.33 -14.79 -46.74
CA LEU A 19 13.97 -16.09 -46.16
C LEU A 19 15.12 -16.71 -45.36
N LYS A 20 16.37 -16.58 -45.82
CA LYS A 20 17.55 -17.04 -45.08
C LYS A 20 17.72 -16.29 -43.76
N PHE A 21 17.43 -14.99 -43.71
CA PHE A 21 17.44 -14.21 -42.47
C PHE A 21 16.35 -14.67 -41.48
N TYR A 22 15.12 -14.93 -41.93
CA TYR A 22 14.08 -15.55 -41.07
C TYR A 22 14.43 -16.98 -40.62
N ASN A 23 15.24 -17.69 -41.40
CA ASN A 23 15.66 -19.06 -41.08
C ASN A 23 16.93 -19.15 -40.22
N LEU A 24 17.52 -18.04 -39.79
CA LEU A 24 18.72 -18.07 -38.95
C LEU A 24 18.40 -18.74 -37.60
N PRO A 25 19.22 -19.71 -37.15
CA PRO A 25 19.02 -20.43 -35.89
C PRO A 25 18.82 -19.50 -34.68
N THR A 26 19.56 -18.39 -34.66
CA THR A 26 19.50 -17.39 -33.58
C THR A 26 18.14 -16.70 -33.52
N ILE A 27 17.58 -16.28 -34.66
CA ILE A 27 16.26 -15.63 -34.72
C ILE A 27 15.16 -16.61 -34.33
N LYS A 28 15.25 -17.88 -34.78
CA LYS A 28 14.32 -18.93 -34.36
C LYS A 28 14.37 -19.19 -32.86
N PHE A 29 15.56 -19.23 -32.28
CA PHE A 29 15.75 -19.41 -30.85
C PHE A 29 15.08 -18.28 -30.06
N TRP A 30 15.34 -17.02 -30.42
CA TRP A 30 14.71 -15.86 -29.77
C TRP A 30 13.18 -15.87 -29.90
N LEU A 31 12.64 -16.18 -31.07
CA LEU A 31 11.18 -16.28 -31.29
C LEU A 31 10.55 -17.39 -30.43
N LEU A 32 11.23 -18.54 -30.30
CA LEU A 32 10.78 -19.63 -29.44
C LEU A 32 10.82 -19.23 -27.96
N THR A 33 11.89 -18.57 -27.51
CA THR A 33 12.00 -18.05 -26.13
C THR A 33 10.92 -17.01 -25.85
N GLN A 34 10.67 -16.08 -26.77
CA GLN A 34 9.61 -15.08 -26.63
C GLN A 34 8.22 -15.72 -26.55
N LYS A 35 7.95 -16.71 -27.42
CA LYS A 35 6.70 -17.47 -27.37
C LYS A 35 6.52 -18.19 -26.04
N GLN A 36 7.58 -18.82 -25.52
CA GLN A 36 7.56 -19.47 -24.21
C GLN A 36 7.33 -18.48 -23.08
N ASN A 37 8.05 -17.34 -23.06
CA ASN A 37 7.86 -16.28 -22.06
C ASN A 37 6.42 -15.75 -22.07
N TYR A 38 5.85 -15.55 -23.26
CA TYR A 38 4.46 -15.10 -23.39
C TYR A 38 3.48 -16.17 -22.87
N GLN A 39 3.68 -17.45 -23.20
CA GLN A 39 2.83 -18.53 -22.69
C GLN A 39 2.89 -18.64 -21.16
N GLN A 40 4.09 -18.53 -20.58
CA GLN A 40 4.27 -18.51 -19.13
C GLN A 40 3.59 -17.30 -18.50
N TYR A 41 3.77 -16.11 -19.09
CA TYR A 41 3.13 -14.89 -18.63
C TYR A 41 1.60 -15.01 -18.64
N GLN A 42 1.01 -15.53 -19.72
CA GLN A 42 -0.43 -15.75 -19.80
C GLN A 42 -0.91 -16.79 -18.77
N ALA A 43 -0.15 -17.86 -18.55
CA ALA A 43 -0.48 -18.84 -17.52
C ALA A 43 -0.46 -18.23 -16.11
N GLN A 44 0.55 -17.39 -15.83
CA GLN A 44 0.65 -16.65 -14.56
C GLN A 44 -0.54 -15.69 -14.37
N LEU A 45 -0.87 -14.90 -15.40
CA LEU A 45 -2.03 -14.00 -15.34
C LEU A 45 -3.35 -14.74 -15.14
N ASN A 46 -3.55 -15.86 -15.84
CA ASN A 46 -4.75 -16.67 -15.67
C ASN A 46 -4.85 -17.27 -14.27
N ASP A 47 -3.74 -17.67 -13.66
CA ASP A 47 -3.75 -18.15 -12.28
C ASP A 47 -4.14 -17.03 -11.29
N LEU A 48 -3.66 -15.81 -11.54
CA LEU A 48 -4.01 -14.63 -10.74
C LEU A 48 -5.49 -14.24 -10.81
N THR A 49 -6.28 -14.78 -11.75
CA THR A 49 -7.74 -14.54 -11.79
C THR A 49 -8.52 -15.31 -10.72
N LYS A 50 -7.88 -16.27 -10.06
CA LYS A 50 -8.44 -16.99 -8.92
C LYS A 50 -8.15 -16.22 -7.65
N ASP A 51 -8.85 -16.57 -6.57
CA ASP A 51 -8.56 -16.00 -5.26
C ASP A 51 -7.18 -16.44 -4.76
N HIS A 52 -6.37 -15.45 -4.41
CA HIS A 52 -5.08 -15.54 -3.74
C HIS A 52 -5.19 -14.89 -2.37
N HIS A 53 -4.27 -15.27 -1.48
CA HIS A 53 -4.22 -14.74 -0.12
C HIS A 53 -2.90 -14.02 0.12
N GLU A 54 -2.97 -12.80 0.64
CA GLU A 54 -1.83 -12.10 1.24
C GLU A 54 -2.01 -12.12 2.76
N ILE A 55 -1.15 -12.87 3.43
CA ILE A 55 -1.23 -13.12 4.88
C ILE A 55 0.02 -12.54 5.53
N GLY A 56 -0.16 -11.77 6.59
CA GLY A 56 0.96 -11.18 7.30
C GLY A 56 0.58 -10.59 8.64
N SER A 57 1.60 -10.08 9.31
CA SER A 57 1.44 -9.34 10.54
C SER A 57 2.51 -8.27 10.68
N ASN A 58 2.20 -7.26 11.49
CA ASN A 58 3.10 -6.19 11.84
C ASN A 58 2.87 -5.80 13.30
N HIS A 59 3.95 -5.81 14.08
CA HIS A 59 3.95 -5.36 15.46
C HIS A 59 4.46 -3.92 15.51
N GLN A 60 3.74 -3.07 16.24
CA GLN A 60 4.00 -1.64 16.28
C GLN A 60 3.82 -1.08 17.67
N THR A 61 4.67 -0.09 17.98
CA THR A 61 4.54 0.71 19.19
C THR A 61 4.49 2.18 18.80
N ASN A 62 3.55 2.95 19.36
CA ASN A 62 3.45 4.39 19.13
C ASN A 62 4.12 5.15 20.27
N GLY A 63 5.46 5.19 20.28
CA GLY A 63 6.24 5.97 21.27
C GLY A 63 5.99 5.60 22.73
N GLY A 64 5.35 4.45 22.95
CA GLY A 64 4.96 3.93 24.24
C GLY A 64 3.56 4.31 24.75
N ASN A 65 2.62 4.68 23.89
CA ASN A 65 1.21 4.88 24.27
C ASN A 65 0.26 3.83 23.69
N MET A 66 0.68 3.12 22.65
CA MET A 66 0.01 1.93 22.12
C MET A 66 1.07 0.88 21.83
N ASP A 67 0.72 -0.38 22.08
CA ASP A 67 1.47 -1.57 21.70
C ASP A 67 0.49 -2.59 21.14
N VAL A 68 0.60 -2.84 19.84
CA VAL A 68 -0.38 -3.60 19.07
C VAL A 68 0.29 -4.47 18.03
N THR A 69 -0.26 -5.66 17.85
CA THR A 69 0.03 -6.51 16.70
C THR A 69 -1.17 -6.46 15.77
N ILE A 70 -0.93 -6.04 14.52
CA ILE A 70 -1.92 -6.05 13.45
C ILE A 70 -1.62 -7.29 12.61
N SER A 71 -2.63 -8.11 12.34
CA SER A 71 -2.52 -9.24 11.42
C SER A 71 -3.61 -9.17 10.36
N TRP A 72 -3.32 -9.71 9.18
CA TRP A 72 -4.23 -9.68 8.06
C TRP A 72 -4.21 -10.99 7.28
N ASP A 73 -5.37 -11.29 6.69
CA ASP A 73 -5.58 -12.30 5.67
C ASP A 73 -6.47 -11.68 4.58
N ILE A 74 -5.84 -11.28 3.48
CA ILE A 74 -6.49 -10.55 2.39
C ILE A 74 -6.68 -11.48 1.19
N THR A 75 -7.93 -11.73 0.84
CA THR A 75 -8.31 -12.43 -0.38
C THR A 75 -8.41 -11.45 -1.55
N TRP A 76 -7.69 -11.73 -2.63
CA TRP A 76 -7.66 -10.90 -3.82
C TRP A 76 -7.51 -11.71 -5.10
N HIS A 77 -7.90 -11.13 -6.23
CA HIS A 77 -7.60 -11.66 -7.55
C HIS A 77 -7.36 -10.54 -8.57
N TYR A 78 -6.70 -10.85 -9.67
CA TYR A 78 -6.46 -9.94 -10.77
C TYR A 78 -7.56 -10.08 -11.82
N ASP A 79 -8.28 -9.01 -12.09
CA ASP A 79 -9.25 -8.95 -13.19
C ASP A 79 -8.54 -8.58 -14.49
N LEU A 80 -8.53 -9.51 -15.45
CA LEU A 80 -7.94 -9.31 -16.77
C LEU A 80 -8.65 -8.23 -17.59
N THR A 81 -9.94 -7.98 -17.32
CA THR A 81 -10.75 -7.03 -18.09
C THR A 81 -10.42 -5.60 -17.67
N SER A 82 -10.51 -5.31 -16.37
CA SER A 82 -10.20 -3.98 -15.83
C SER A 82 -8.70 -3.75 -15.60
N GLN A 83 -7.88 -4.81 -15.67
CA GLN A 83 -6.45 -4.78 -15.36
C GLN A 83 -6.14 -4.28 -13.95
N ASN A 84 -6.99 -4.64 -12.99
CA ASN A 84 -6.86 -4.26 -11.59
C ASN A 84 -6.79 -5.47 -10.68
N VAL A 85 -6.22 -5.27 -9.50
CA VAL A 85 -6.36 -6.20 -8.38
C VAL A 85 -7.63 -5.85 -7.61
N ILE A 86 -8.51 -6.84 -7.46
CA ILE A 86 -9.75 -6.75 -6.71
C ILE A 86 -9.55 -7.45 -5.38
N VAL A 87 -9.75 -6.73 -4.28
CA VAL A 87 -9.82 -7.30 -2.94
C VAL A 87 -11.27 -7.70 -2.68
N THR A 88 -11.50 -9.00 -2.47
CA THR A 88 -12.84 -9.56 -2.21
C THR A 88 -13.13 -9.67 -0.72
N ASN A 89 -12.10 -9.86 0.08
CA ASN A 89 -12.16 -9.92 1.53
C ASN A 89 -10.80 -9.50 2.12
N ALA A 90 -10.78 -8.80 3.24
CA ALA A 90 -9.57 -8.29 3.88
C ALA A 90 -9.64 -8.49 5.40
N LYS A 91 -9.65 -9.73 5.90
CA LYS A 91 -9.76 -9.95 7.34
C LYS A 91 -8.58 -9.32 8.06
N VAL A 92 -8.84 -8.41 8.99
CA VAL A 92 -7.83 -7.73 9.81
C VAL A 92 -8.15 -7.97 11.26
N ASP A 93 -7.16 -8.40 12.03
CA ASP A 93 -7.24 -8.58 13.48
C ASP A 93 -6.22 -7.64 14.15
N VAL A 94 -6.65 -6.93 15.20
CA VAL A 94 -5.81 -6.05 16.01
C VAL A 94 -5.74 -6.65 17.41
N THR A 95 -4.53 -6.95 17.85
CA THR A 95 -4.26 -7.55 19.16
C THR A 95 -3.40 -6.60 19.98
N PRO A 96 -4.00 -5.86 20.94
CA PRO A 96 -3.24 -5.10 21.91
C PRO A 96 -2.38 -6.02 22.78
N SER A 97 -1.20 -5.56 23.15
CA SER A 97 -0.32 -6.26 24.09
C SER A 97 -0.89 -6.21 25.50
N GLU A 98 -1.01 -7.38 26.16
CA GLU A 98 -1.40 -7.48 27.58
C GLU A 98 -0.26 -7.00 28.52
N ASP A 99 0.97 -7.23 28.06
CA ASP A 99 2.29 -6.89 28.62
C ASP A 99 2.65 -5.41 28.74
N TYR A 100 1.87 -4.52 28.14
CA TYR A 100 2.34 -3.16 27.92
C TYR A 100 2.28 -2.37 29.22
N ASP A 101 3.36 -2.37 30.00
CA ASP A 101 3.45 -1.66 31.28
C ASP A 101 4.21 -0.33 31.13
N ARG A 102 3.46 0.73 30.84
CA ARG A 102 3.85 2.08 31.24
C ARG A 102 2.94 2.54 32.37
N ASP A 103 3.24 2.10 33.58
CA ASP A 103 2.85 2.80 34.81
C ASP A 103 3.52 4.18 34.86
N GLN A 104 3.11 5.09 33.97
CA GLN A 104 3.46 6.49 34.04
C GLN A 104 2.39 7.22 34.84
N THR A 105 2.51 7.13 36.16
CA THR A 105 2.15 8.19 37.13
C THR A 105 1.25 9.30 36.55
N GLY A 106 -0.04 8.98 36.41
CA GLY A 106 -1.13 9.94 36.52
C GLY A 106 -1.20 11.10 35.53
N LYS A 107 -0.81 10.93 34.26
CA LYS A 107 -1.18 11.91 33.21
C LYS A 107 -2.01 11.27 32.09
N PRO A 108 -3.32 11.07 32.30
CA PRO A 108 -4.23 10.73 31.22
C PRO A 108 -4.25 11.86 30.19
N GLY A 109 -4.66 11.54 28.97
CA GLY A 109 -5.45 12.55 28.25
C GLY A 109 -5.45 12.50 26.75
N PHE A 110 -4.39 12.07 26.06
CA PHE A 110 -4.45 12.00 24.61
C PHE A 110 -5.01 10.65 24.17
N THR A 111 -6.06 10.63 23.35
CA THR A 111 -6.57 9.40 22.74
C THR A 111 -5.71 9.04 21.54
N ASP A 112 -4.77 8.12 21.74
CA ASP A 112 -4.02 7.52 20.64
C ASP A 112 -4.95 6.59 19.85
N ALA A 113 -4.77 6.56 18.54
CA ALA A 113 -5.57 5.72 17.67
C ALA A 113 -4.74 5.15 16.53
N LEU A 114 -5.13 3.98 16.06
CA LEU A 114 -4.67 3.38 14.83
C LEU A 114 -5.86 3.02 13.97
N MET A 115 -5.66 3.06 12.67
CA MET A 115 -6.68 2.74 11.70
C MET A 115 -6.09 1.96 10.54
N ILE A 116 -6.66 0.79 10.27
CA ILE A 116 -6.37 0.02 9.06
C ILE A 116 -7.43 0.38 8.04
N VAL A 117 -7.02 0.76 6.84
CA VAL A 117 -7.89 1.38 5.84
C VAL A 117 -7.72 0.77 4.46
N LYS A 118 -8.71 1.07 3.62
CA LYS A 118 -8.63 0.84 2.17
C LYS A 118 -7.48 1.64 1.53
N PRO A 119 -6.88 1.13 0.46
CA PRO A 119 -5.62 1.66 -0.09
C PRO A 119 -5.73 3.06 -0.70
N ASP A 120 -6.93 3.50 -1.08
CA ASP A 120 -7.22 4.83 -1.61
C ASP A 120 -7.48 5.88 -0.52
N THR A 121 -7.57 5.48 0.74
CA THR A 121 -7.83 6.40 1.85
C THR A 121 -6.66 7.37 2.01
N PRO A 122 -6.90 8.69 1.94
CA PRO A 122 -5.86 9.68 2.19
C PRO A 122 -5.53 9.73 3.68
N LEU A 123 -4.32 10.18 3.99
CA LEU A 123 -3.93 10.44 5.37
C LEU A 123 -4.89 11.48 6.00
N PRO A 124 -5.50 11.20 7.16
CA PRO A 124 -6.41 12.15 7.80
C PRO A 124 -5.70 13.45 8.19
N ASN A 125 -6.46 14.55 8.22
CA ASN A 125 -6.01 15.83 8.75
C ASN A 125 -7.00 16.32 9.81
N GLU A 126 -6.48 16.65 10.99
CA GLU A 126 -7.25 17.20 12.11
C GLU A 126 -6.87 18.67 12.32
N ASN A 127 -7.83 19.57 12.11
CA ASN A 127 -7.63 21.02 12.24
C ASN A 127 -7.88 21.55 13.66
N THR A 128 -7.72 20.70 14.67
CA THR A 128 -7.95 21.02 16.08
C THR A 128 -6.63 21.13 16.83
N TYR A 129 -6.62 21.94 17.89
CA TYR A 129 -5.47 22.08 18.78
C TYR A 129 -5.90 21.98 20.23
N TYR A 130 -4.96 21.65 21.10
CA TYR A 130 -5.10 21.73 22.56
C TYR A 130 -3.85 22.39 23.16
N ILE A 131 -3.96 22.87 24.39
CA ILE A 131 -2.83 23.46 25.12
C ILE A 131 -2.36 22.43 26.14
N ALA A 132 -1.19 21.84 25.90
CA ALA A 132 -0.62 20.84 26.81
C ALA A 132 -0.42 21.44 28.21
N GLY A 133 -0.99 20.79 29.24
CA GLY A 133 -0.79 21.19 30.63
C GLY A 133 -1.44 22.52 31.02
N SER A 134 -2.38 23.05 30.23
CA SER A 134 -3.26 24.11 30.74
C SER A 134 -4.12 23.57 31.89
N ASN A 135 -4.39 24.39 32.91
CA ASN A 135 -5.12 24.03 34.14
C ASN A 135 -6.60 23.57 33.94
N LEU A 136 -6.99 23.07 32.77
CA LEU A 136 -8.12 22.12 32.63
C LEU A 136 -7.80 20.74 33.23
N ALA A 137 -6.58 20.57 33.73
CA ALA A 137 -6.08 19.43 34.47
C ALA A 137 -6.63 19.28 35.91
N GLU A 138 -7.83 19.77 36.24
CA GLU A 138 -8.48 19.30 37.48
C GLU A 138 -8.87 17.81 37.39
N ASN A 139 -8.99 17.26 36.16
CA ASN A 139 -9.22 15.83 35.90
C ASN A 139 -8.19 15.20 34.94
N GLY A 140 -7.07 15.87 34.66
CA GLY A 140 -5.95 15.30 33.91
C GLY A 140 -6.28 14.77 32.51
N ASN A 141 -6.93 15.55 31.63
CA ASN A 141 -7.16 15.16 30.23
C ASN A 141 -6.51 16.17 29.26
N ASP A 142 -5.28 15.89 28.81
CA ASP A 142 -4.60 16.59 27.71
C ASP A 142 -5.01 16.06 26.29
N ASP A 143 -6.31 15.85 26.00
CA ASP A 143 -6.81 15.67 24.62
C ASP A 143 -7.27 17.02 24.03
N VAL A 144 -7.60 17.00 22.74
CA VAL A 144 -8.59 17.92 22.17
C VAL A 144 -9.91 17.75 22.95
N PRO A 145 -10.44 18.80 23.61
CA PRO A 145 -11.68 18.69 24.36
C PRO A 145 -12.81 18.05 23.53
N GLY A 146 -13.41 16.98 24.06
CA GLY A 146 -14.51 16.26 23.41
C GLY A 146 -14.10 15.16 22.42
N MET A 147 -12.81 14.84 22.30
CA MET A 147 -12.34 13.71 21.50
C MET A 147 -12.31 12.44 22.37
N SER A 148 -13.25 11.51 22.14
CA SER A 148 -13.24 10.17 22.73
C SER A 148 -12.95 9.11 21.67
N PRO A 149 -12.58 7.87 22.06
CA PRO A 149 -12.55 6.70 21.18
C PRO A 149 -13.74 6.62 20.20
N GLU A 150 -14.96 6.80 20.72
CA GLU A 150 -16.20 6.72 19.94
C GLU A 150 -16.36 7.89 18.97
N VAL A 151 -15.91 9.09 19.34
CA VAL A 151 -15.94 10.26 18.44
C VAL A 151 -14.99 10.03 17.26
N LEU A 152 -13.79 9.50 17.51
CA LEU A 152 -12.85 9.15 16.44
C LEU A 152 -13.40 8.04 15.55
N TRP A 153 -13.94 6.98 16.15
CA TRP A 153 -14.57 5.90 15.39
C TRP A 153 -15.69 6.42 14.49
N ASN A 154 -16.62 7.22 15.02
CA ASN A 154 -17.73 7.77 14.24
C ASN A 154 -17.23 8.63 13.07
N LYS A 155 -16.09 9.31 13.22
CA LYS A 155 -15.49 10.13 12.17
C LYS A 155 -14.86 9.30 11.05
N TYR A 156 -14.25 8.16 11.36
CA TYR A 156 -13.45 7.37 10.41
C TYR A 156 -14.05 6.01 10.03
N SER A 157 -15.19 5.64 10.61
CA SER A 157 -15.87 4.36 10.35
C SER A 157 -16.28 4.15 8.89
N SER A 158 -16.38 5.19 8.05
CA SER A 158 -16.70 4.98 6.63
C SER A 158 -15.52 4.41 5.81
N VAL A 159 -14.29 4.56 6.31
CA VAL A 159 -13.06 4.20 5.58
C VAL A 159 -12.22 3.13 6.28
N ALA A 160 -12.36 2.99 7.60
CA ALA A 160 -11.65 2.00 8.39
C ALA A 160 -12.16 0.57 8.11
N LEU A 161 -11.25 -0.37 7.94
CA LEU A 161 -11.51 -1.81 8.00
C LEU A 161 -11.49 -2.27 9.46
N ALA A 162 -10.51 -1.78 10.21
CA ALA A 162 -10.39 -1.93 11.65
C ALA A 162 -9.85 -0.63 12.26
N PHE A 163 -10.25 -0.34 13.48
CA PHE A 163 -9.87 0.85 14.22
C PHE A 163 -9.61 0.45 15.67
N TYR A 164 -8.50 0.89 16.22
CA TYR A 164 -8.22 0.74 17.64
C TYR A 164 -7.85 2.09 18.22
N SER A 165 -8.33 2.36 19.43
CA SER A 165 -7.95 3.56 20.16
C SER A 165 -7.83 3.26 21.63
N GLN A 166 -6.90 3.94 22.28
CA GLN A 166 -6.61 3.80 23.69
C GLN A 166 -6.44 5.19 24.29
N LEU A 167 -6.88 5.36 25.53
CA LEU A 167 -6.50 6.54 26.30
C LEU A 167 -5.04 6.38 26.72
N GLY A 168 -4.18 7.29 26.26
CA GLY A 168 -2.75 7.26 26.57
C GLY A 168 -2.51 7.18 28.09
N GLY A 169 -1.67 6.23 28.50
CA GLY A 169 -1.34 5.98 29.91
C GLY A 169 -2.41 5.23 30.72
N VAL A 170 -3.50 4.77 30.10
CA VAL A 170 -4.55 3.96 30.76
C VAL A 170 -4.59 2.56 30.15
N HIS A 171 -4.03 1.59 30.87
CA HIS A 171 -4.04 0.18 30.49
C HIS A 171 -5.45 -0.39 30.45
N GLY A 172 -5.71 -1.25 29.45
CA GLY A 172 -7.02 -1.90 29.30
C GLY A 172 -8.16 -0.98 28.86
N SER A 173 -7.91 0.31 28.59
CA SER A 173 -8.92 1.24 28.06
C SER A 173 -9.15 1.12 26.54
N GLY A 174 -8.37 0.25 25.89
CA GLY A 174 -8.40 0.07 24.44
C GLY A 174 -9.76 -0.41 23.93
N THR A 175 -10.30 0.26 22.92
CA THR A 175 -11.50 -0.17 22.21
C THR A 175 -11.15 -0.51 20.77
N ILE A 176 -11.64 -1.65 20.29
CA ILE A 176 -11.46 -2.09 18.90
C ILE A 176 -12.82 -2.08 18.19
N HIS A 177 -12.85 -1.49 17.00
CA HIS A 177 -13.97 -1.53 16.09
C HIS A 177 -13.58 -2.18 14.77
N TYR A 178 -14.53 -2.92 14.20
CA TYR A 178 -14.40 -3.56 12.90
C TYR A 178 -15.58 -3.16 12.04
N ASN A 179 -15.34 -2.98 10.74
CA ASN A 179 -16.41 -2.82 9.78
C ASN A 179 -16.62 -4.08 8.96
N THR A 180 -17.88 -4.28 8.56
CA THR A 180 -18.21 -5.23 7.50
C THR A 180 -17.55 -4.80 6.21
N GLN A 181 -16.86 -5.74 5.58
CA GLN A 181 -16.06 -5.44 4.41
C GLN A 181 -16.88 -5.62 3.14
N ILE A 182 -16.73 -4.64 2.25
CA ILE A 182 -17.21 -4.71 0.89
C ILE A 182 -16.01 -4.82 -0.03
N PRO A 183 -16.10 -5.58 -1.15
CA PRO A 183 -15.02 -5.65 -2.12
C PRO A 183 -14.58 -4.26 -2.60
N TYR A 184 -13.29 -4.10 -2.85
CA TYR A 184 -12.71 -2.84 -3.30
C TYR A 184 -11.54 -3.08 -4.25
N ILE A 185 -11.18 -2.03 -5.00
CA ILE A 185 -10.07 -2.08 -5.96
C ILE A 185 -8.79 -1.65 -5.25
N ALA A 186 -7.73 -2.44 -5.40
CA ALA A 186 -6.40 -2.09 -4.92
C ALA A 186 -5.81 -0.91 -5.70
N VAL A 187 -4.94 -0.13 -5.07
CA VAL A 187 -4.32 1.05 -5.72
C VAL A 187 -3.00 0.65 -6.36
N LYS A 188 -2.85 0.91 -7.66
CA LYS A 188 -1.61 0.64 -8.39
C LYS A 188 -0.54 1.71 -8.11
N ASN A 189 0.64 1.29 -7.71
CA ASN A 189 1.83 2.13 -7.56
C ASN A 189 2.56 2.33 -8.90
N ASN A 190 3.41 3.35 -8.96
CA ASN A 190 4.23 3.64 -10.15
C ASN A 190 5.22 2.52 -10.50
N ASP A 191 5.64 1.73 -9.52
CA ASP A 191 6.53 0.58 -9.70
C ASP A 191 5.81 -0.69 -10.21
N GLY A 192 4.48 -0.62 -10.38
CA GLY A 192 3.64 -1.71 -10.87
C GLY A 192 3.10 -2.65 -9.78
N THR A 193 3.43 -2.42 -8.50
CA THR A 193 2.79 -3.10 -7.37
C THR A 193 1.39 -2.57 -7.11
N TYR A 194 0.56 -3.33 -6.40
CA TYR A 194 -0.79 -2.94 -6.00
C TYR A 194 -0.89 -2.94 -4.48
N VAL A 195 -1.33 -1.82 -3.90
CA VAL A 195 -1.57 -1.65 -2.48
C VAL A 195 -2.92 -2.24 -2.11
N LEU A 196 -2.92 -3.21 -1.19
CA LEU A 196 -4.12 -3.91 -0.72
C LEU A 196 -4.74 -3.24 0.52
N LEU A 197 -3.90 -2.72 1.42
CA LEU A 197 -4.33 -1.93 2.58
C LEU A 197 -3.23 -0.99 3.05
N LYS A 198 -3.61 -0.01 3.86
CA LYS A 198 -2.71 0.89 4.58
C LYS A 198 -3.06 0.89 6.07
N ALA A 199 -2.13 1.33 6.89
CA ALA A 199 -2.38 1.60 8.30
C ALA A 199 -1.87 2.99 8.67
N PHE A 200 -2.67 3.72 9.42
CA PHE A 200 -2.34 5.04 9.93
C PHE A 200 -2.35 5.05 11.44
N ASP A 201 -1.45 5.82 12.03
CA ASP A 201 -1.36 6.07 13.46
C ASP A 201 -1.64 7.54 13.77
N ARG A 202 -2.37 7.78 14.86
CA ARG A 202 -2.69 9.09 15.40
C ARG A 202 -1.89 9.30 16.66
N ALA A 203 -1.14 10.39 16.71
CA ALA A 203 -0.42 10.78 17.90
C ALA A 203 -0.42 12.29 18.10
N ARG A 204 0.29 12.71 19.13
CA ARG A 204 0.59 14.10 19.45
C ARG A 204 1.72 14.62 18.56
N GLY A 205 1.52 15.79 17.95
CA GLY A 205 2.54 16.52 17.20
C GLY A 205 2.91 17.86 17.84
N THR A 206 4.17 18.28 17.62
CA THR A 206 4.78 19.48 18.22
C THR A 206 4.96 20.64 17.25
N GLY A 207 4.69 20.42 15.96
CA GLY A 207 4.84 21.41 14.91
C GLY A 207 3.62 22.33 14.75
N PRO A 208 3.69 23.28 13.79
CA PRO A 208 2.54 24.07 13.35
C PRO A 208 1.37 23.19 12.88
N GLN A 209 0.16 23.75 12.86
CA GLN A 209 -1.04 23.06 12.37
C GLN A 209 -0.81 22.41 11.01
N GLY A 210 -1.24 21.15 10.86
CA GLY A 210 -1.17 20.42 9.58
C GLY A 210 0.25 19.98 9.19
N THR A 211 1.21 20.06 10.10
CA THR A 211 2.53 19.45 9.90
C THR A 211 2.56 18.06 10.54
N ASN A 212 3.03 17.05 9.81
CA ASN A 212 3.23 15.69 10.34
C ASN A 212 4.51 15.59 11.19
N GLN A 213 4.73 16.58 12.06
CA GLN A 213 5.91 16.63 12.92
C GLN A 213 5.61 15.98 14.26
N TRP A 214 6.16 14.78 14.43
CA TRP A 214 6.17 14.01 15.66
C TRP A 214 7.01 14.70 16.74
N GLY A 215 6.54 14.68 17.99
CA GLY A 215 7.38 15.09 19.12
C GLY A 215 6.66 15.18 20.46
N ASP A 216 7.44 15.45 21.50
CA ASP A 216 6.97 15.59 22.88
C ASP A 216 6.21 16.91 23.12
N ALA A 217 5.09 16.86 23.85
CA ALA A 217 4.34 18.06 24.21
C ALA A 217 5.22 19.14 24.84
N ILE A 218 5.07 20.36 24.33
CA ILE A 218 5.63 21.55 24.96
C ILE A 218 4.53 22.19 25.83
N PHE A 219 4.76 22.17 27.15
CA PHE A 219 3.81 22.68 28.15
C PHE A 219 3.45 24.15 27.90
N GLY A 220 2.17 24.49 27.92
CA GLY A 220 1.66 25.85 27.69
C GLY A 220 1.63 26.28 26.22
N HIS A 221 2.06 25.42 25.28
CA HIS A 221 2.00 25.69 23.84
C HIS A 221 0.86 24.91 23.17
N LYS A 222 0.42 25.42 22.01
CA LYS A 222 -0.49 24.70 21.11
C LYS A 222 0.16 23.42 20.62
N GLN A 223 -0.57 22.32 20.77
CA GLN A 223 -0.26 21.01 20.23
C GLN A 223 -1.38 20.60 19.26
N TYR A 224 -1.06 19.74 18.30
CA TYR A 224 -2.00 19.29 17.27
C TYR A 224 -1.99 17.76 17.17
N PRO A 225 -3.14 17.11 16.97
CA PRO A 225 -3.16 15.72 16.54
C PRO A 225 -2.53 15.59 15.16
N VAL A 226 -1.66 14.60 14.99
CA VAL A 226 -1.04 14.26 13.72
C VAL A 226 -1.36 12.82 13.36
N TRP A 227 -1.51 12.57 12.07
CA TRP A 227 -1.60 11.23 11.53
C TRP A 227 -0.33 10.92 10.73
N GLY A 228 0.16 9.69 10.80
CA GLY A 228 1.22 9.17 9.94
C GLY A 228 0.88 7.82 9.34
N GLU A 229 1.78 7.35 8.49
CA GLU A 229 1.79 5.97 8.05
C GLU A 229 2.50 5.13 9.11
N MET A 230 1.78 4.13 9.62
CA MET A 230 2.24 3.31 10.74
C MET A 230 3.28 2.27 10.29
N PHE A 231 3.04 1.64 9.14
CA PHE A 231 3.97 0.70 8.51
C PHE A 231 3.83 0.75 6.99
N SER A 232 4.82 0.19 6.28
CA SER A 232 4.80 0.12 4.82
C SER A 232 3.52 -0.56 4.32
N PRO A 233 2.80 -0.01 3.34
CA PRO A 233 1.55 -0.59 2.88
C PRO A 233 1.69 -2.06 2.46
N VAL A 234 0.65 -2.85 2.67
CA VAL A 234 0.63 -4.26 2.19
C VAL A 234 0.46 -4.23 0.68
N THR A 235 1.38 -4.85 -0.04
CA THR A 235 1.41 -4.81 -1.51
C THR A 235 1.56 -6.17 -2.12
N VAL A 236 1.04 -6.32 -3.34
CA VAL A 236 1.27 -7.49 -4.20
C VAL A 236 1.81 -7.06 -5.55
N SER A 237 2.53 -7.96 -6.21
CA SER A 237 3.11 -7.72 -7.53
C SER A 237 2.39 -8.53 -8.58
N ILE A 238 2.09 -7.90 -9.72
CA ILE A 238 1.61 -8.60 -10.91
C ILE A 238 2.82 -8.84 -11.83
N PRO A 239 3.03 -10.09 -12.30
CA PRO A 239 4.12 -10.43 -13.20
C PRO A 239 4.18 -9.48 -14.39
N GLN A 240 5.39 -9.17 -14.84
CA GLN A 240 5.64 -8.43 -16.06
C GLN A 240 6.10 -9.39 -17.15
N LEU A 241 5.66 -9.14 -18.39
CA LEU A 241 6.13 -9.91 -19.53
C LEU A 241 7.65 -9.72 -19.68
N LYS A 242 8.40 -10.81 -19.57
CA LYS A 242 9.84 -10.80 -19.82
C LYS A 242 10.12 -10.64 -21.31
N THR A 243 10.36 -9.40 -21.73
CA THR A 243 10.94 -9.12 -23.05
C THR A 243 12.43 -9.45 -23.01
N THR A 244 12.94 -10.15 -24.01
CA THR A 244 14.39 -10.37 -24.15
C THR A 244 14.95 -9.12 -24.79
N GLU A 245 15.22 -8.10 -24.00
CA GLU A 245 16.05 -7.00 -24.47
C GLU A 245 17.51 -7.44 -24.42
N THR A 246 18.03 -7.83 -25.57
CA THR A 246 19.47 -7.78 -25.83
C THR A 246 19.65 -7.40 -27.30
N HIS A 247 19.84 -6.10 -27.53
CA HIS A 247 20.40 -5.48 -28.73
C HIS A 247 19.52 -5.41 -30.00
N TYR A 248 18.58 -4.47 -30.02
CA TYR A 248 18.25 -3.75 -31.26
C TYR A 248 18.60 -2.26 -31.11
N HIS A 249 19.89 -1.97 -30.94
CA HIS A 249 20.41 -0.70 -31.47
C HIS A 249 20.59 -0.91 -32.97
N TYR A 250 19.57 -0.58 -33.77
CA TYR A 250 19.86 -0.24 -35.15
C TYR A 250 20.69 1.03 -35.11
N ASN A 251 21.96 0.92 -35.54
CA ASN A 251 22.77 2.07 -35.91
C ASN A 251 21.96 2.89 -36.94
N THR A 252 21.32 3.97 -36.51
CA THR A 252 20.97 5.07 -37.41
C THR A 252 22.22 5.91 -37.60
N THR A 253 23.21 5.34 -38.27
CA THR A 253 24.25 6.10 -38.97
C THR A 253 24.21 5.66 -40.42
N ALA A 254 23.53 6.45 -41.24
CA ALA A 254 23.88 6.69 -42.64
C ALA A 254 22.89 7.71 -43.26
N ASN A 255 23.17 9.00 -43.08
CA ASN A 255 23.56 9.96 -44.13
C ASN A 255 23.29 11.40 -43.70
#